data_AF-A0A520JET7-F1
#
_entry.id   AF-A0A520JET7-F1
#
_cell.length_a   1.000
_cell.length_b   1.000
_cell.length_c   1.000
_cell.angle_alpha   90.00
_cell.angle_beta   90.00
_cell.angle_gamma   90.00
#
_symmetry.space_group_name_H-M   'P 1'
#
loop_
_entity.id
_entity.type
_entity.pdbx_description
1 polymer ?
#
loop_
_entity_poly.entity_id
_entity_poly.type
_entity_poly.pdbx_seq_one_letter_code
_entity_poly.pdbx_strand_id
1 'polypeptide(L)'
;ECRSAVGPRLAQLVGRNRERRHAARTRRLVAGTVIGSGTVSNENFREVGSSCIAERRGIEIVDEGAAKTAFMRFGDRVRMEARLPDGGTPFGVLEQKVVRP
;
A
#
# COMPACT_ATOMS: atom_id res chain seq x y z
N GLU A 1 -6.04 -3.83 -12.82
CA GLU A 1 -6.23 -2.85 -11.73
C GLU A 1 -6.01 -3.57 -10.40
N CYS A 2 -5.09 -3.09 -9.55
CA CYS A 2 -4.93 -3.58 -8.19
C CYS A 2 -5.84 -2.72 -7.31
N ARG A 3 -7.11 -3.11 -7.16
CA ARG A 3 -8.06 -2.44 -6.27
C ARG A 3 -7.96 -3.10 -4.92
N SER A 4 -7.21 -2.52 -4.00
CA SER A 4 -7.30 -2.88 -2.59
C SER A 4 -8.54 -2.16 -2.03
N ALA A 5 -9.62 -2.90 -1.83
CA ALA A 5 -10.71 -2.39 -0.99
C ALA A 5 -10.17 -2.41 0.45
N VAL A 6 -9.64 -1.26 0.88
CA VAL A 6 -9.21 -1.08 2.27
C VAL A 6 -10.46 -1.09 3.13
N GLY A 7 -10.79 -2.25 3.69
CA GLY A 7 -11.85 -2.39 4.67
C GLY A 7 -11.61 -1.51 5.91
N PRO A 8 -12.61 -1.39 6.81
CA PRO A 8 -12.65 -0.39 7.89
C PRO A 8 -11.53 -0.49 8.95
N ARG A 9 -10.56 -1.39 8.78
CA ARG A 9 -9.42 -1.56 9.69
C ARG A 9 -8.07 -1.05 9.16
N LEU A 10 -7.92 -0.66 7.89
CA LEU A 10 -6.58 -0.53 7.30
C LEU A 10 -6.26 0.78 6.55
N ALA A 11 -6.71 1.94 7.06
CA ALA A 11 -6.02 3.20 6.78
C ALA A 11 -5.01 3.50 7.91
N GLN A 12 -3.92 2.71 8.02
CA GLN A 12 -2.84 3.00 8.96
C GLN A 12 -1.93 4.10 8.39
N LEU A 13 -2.48 5.30 8.23
CA LEU A 13 -1.82 6.38 7.51
C LEU A 13 -0.81 7.17 8.35
N VAL A 14 -0.59 6.81 9.62
CA VAL A 14 0.37 7.48 10.50
C VAL A 14 1.05 6.45 11.40
N GLY A 15 2.39 6.45 11.39
CA GLY A 15 3.23 5.47 12.07
C GLY A 15 2.81 5.18 13.50
N ARG A 16 2.69 3.89 13.83
CA ARG A 16 2.28 3.47 15.19
C ARG A 16 3.41 3.75 16.18
N ASN A 17 3.05 3.93 17.45
CA ASN A 17 4.02 4.17 18.53
C ASN A 17 5.16 3.12 18.58
N ARG A 18 4.89 1.87 18.19
CA ARG A 18 5.89 0.80 18.12
C ARG A 18 6.94 1.04 17.03
N GLU A 19 6.54 1.44 15.82
CA GLU A 19 7.45 1.72 14.70
C GLU A 19 8.36 2.90 15.03
N ARG A 20 7.77 3.97 15.59
CA ARG A 20 8.54 5.12 16.09
C ARG A 20 9.55 4.72 17.17
N ARG A 21 9.13 3.95 18.18
CA ARG A 21 10.02 3.46 19.25
C ARG A 21 11.17 2.61 18.68
N HIS A 22 10.86 1.72 17.75
CA HIS A 22 11.86 0.87 17.12
C HIS A 22 12.87 1.70 16.31
N ALA A 23 12.36 2.61 15.45
CA ALA A 23 13.20 3.47 14.63
C ALA A 23 14.05 4.45 15.45
N ALA A 24 13.56 4.90 16.61
CA ALA A 24 14.29 5.77 17.53
C ALA A 24 15.29 5.03 18.44
N ARG A 25 15.30 3.68 18.42
CA ARG A 25 16.15 2.87 19.32
C ARG A 25 17.64 3.13 19.10
N THR A 26 18.06 3.38 17.87
CA THR A 26 19.48 3.49 17.49
C THR A 26 19.83 4.81 16.81
N ARG A 27 18.85 5.71 16.62
CA ARG A 27 19.04 7.02 15.97
C ARG A 27 18.01 8.03 16.43
N ARG A 28 18.34 9.31 16.37
CA ARG A 28 17.41 10.42 16.65
C ARG A 28 16.46 10.59 15.45
N LEU A 29 15.18 10.84 15.73
CA LEU A 29 14.19 11.24 14.71
C LEU A 29 13.89 12.73 14.93
N VAL A 30 14.12 13.55 13.90
CA VAL A 30 13.91 15.01 13.96
C VAL A 30 12.47 15.38 13.58
N ALA A 31 12.05 16.60 13.91
CA ALA A 31 10.77 17.14 13.45
C ALA A 31 10.69 17.05 11.91
N GLY A 32 9.53 16.61 11.40
CA GLY A 32 9.33 16.35 9.97
C GLY A 32 9.72 14.92 9.52
N THR A 33 10.20 14.05 10.41
CA THR A 33 10.43 12.64 10.05
C THR A 33 9.10 11.95 9.71
N VAL A 34 8.99 11.43 8.48
CA VAL A 34 7.87 10.60 8.04
C VAL A 34 8.18 9.12 8.30
N ILE A 35 7.28 8.45 9.02
CA ILE A 35 7.34 7.00 9.26
C ILE A 35 6.17 6.35 8.54
N GLY A 36 6.47 5.51 7.55
CA GLY A 36 5.45 4.72 6.84
C GLY A 36 5.12 3.42 7.55
N SER A 37 3.86 2.99 7.44
CA SER A 37 3.38 1.70 7.96
C SER A 37 3.91 0.48 7.22
N GLY A 38 4.44 0.69 6.00
CA GLY A 38 4.62 -0.37 5.01
C GLY A 38 3.34 -0.64 4.22
N THR A 39 3.39 -1.63 3.32
CA THR A 39 2.26 -2.04 2.48
C THR A 39 1.10 -2.59 3.32
N VAL A 40 -0.12 -2.22 2.93
CA VAL A 40 -1.37 -2.51 3.64
C VAL A 40 -2.02 -3.76 3.03
N SER A 41 -1.75 -4.94 3.57
CA SER A 41 -2.28 -6.23 3.08
C SER A 41 -3.36 -6.81 3.99
N ASN A 42 -4.30 -7.56 3.41
CA ASN A 42 -5.43 -8.18 4.10
C ASN A 42 -5.36 -9.71 3.97
N GLU A 43 -5.77 -10.43 5.01
CA GLU A 43 -5.83 -11.90 5.00
C GLU A 43 -6.81 -12.44 3.93
N ASN A 44 -7.91 -11.74 3.70
CA ASN A 44 -8.89 -12.07 2.66
C ASN A 44 -8.54 -11.45 1.29
N PHE A 45 -7.25 -11.35 0.96
CA PHE A 45 -6.74 -10.76 -0.30
C PHE A 45 -7.39 -11.32 -1.58
N ARG A 46 -7.96 -12.53 -1.54
CA ARG A 46 -8.69 -13.13 -2.66
C ARG A 46 -10.01 -12.40 -2.96
N GLU A 47 -10.61 -11.78 -1.96
CA GLU A 47 -11.87 -11.03 -2.07
C GLU A 47 -11.63 -9.53 -2.27
N VAL A 48 -10.67 -8.97 -1.52
CA VAL A 48 -10.43 -7.52 -1.48
C VAL A 48 -9.26 -7.05 -2.34
N GLY A 49 -8.58 -7.98 -3.01
CA GLY A 49 -7.43 -7.73 -3.86
C GLY A 49 -6.10 -7.65 -3.11
N SER A 50 -5.03 -7.41 -3.88
CA SER A 50 -3.68 -7.21 -3.36
C SER A 50 -3.39 -5.72 -3.13
N SER A 51 -2.47 -5.48 -2.19
CA SER A 51 -1.91 -4.19 -1.81
C SER A 51 -0.82 -3.71 -2.77
N CYS A 52 -0.11 -4.64 -3.40
CA CYS A 52 0.95 -4.34 -4.34
C CYS A 52 1.08 -5.41 -5.43
N ILE A 53 1.72 -5.04 -6.54
CA ILE A 53 1.98 -5.97 -7.67
C ILE A 53 2.88 -7.12 -7.23
N ALA A 54 3.85 -6.86 -6.34
CA ALA A 54 4.75 -7.90 -5.84
C ALA A 54 3.98 -8.98 -5.05
N GLU A 55 3.01 -8.57 -4.23
CA GLU A 55 2.13 -9.50 -3.52
C GLU A 55 1.29 -10.32 -4.51
N ARG A 56 0.66 -9.67 -5.50
CA ARG A 56 -0.13 -10.38 -6.50
C ARG A 56 0.70 -11.43 -7.25
N ARG A 57 1.92 -11.08 -7.64
CA ARG A 57 2.87 -12.00 -8.28
C ARG A 57 3.28 -13.14 -7.36
N GLY A 58 3.48 -12.89 -6.06
CA GLY A 58 3.76 -13.91 -5.07
C GLY A 58 2.63 -14.93 -4.94
N ILE A 59 1.39 -14.45 -4.89
CA ILE A 59 0.18 -15.30 -4.90
C ILE A 59 0.13 -16.17 -6.16
N GLU A 60 0.39 -15.60 -7.34
CA GLU A 60 0.41 -16.36 -8.60
C GLU A 60 1.50 -17.44 -8.63
N ILE A 61 2.67 -17.18 -8.03
CA ILE A 61 3.71 -18.20 -7.91
C ILE A 61 3.26 -19.36 -7.02
N VAL A 62 2.63 -19.06 -5.89
CA VAL A 62 2.12 -20.09 -4.96
C VAL A 62 0.98 -20.89 -5.61
N ASP A 63 0.05 -20.21 -6.29
CA ASP A 63 -1.16 -20.82 -6.84
C ASP A 63 -0.91 -21.53 -8.18
N GLU A 64 -0.08 -20.95 -9.05
CA GLU A 64 0.05 -21.31 -10.47
C GLU A 64 1.48 -21.68 -10.87
N GLY A 65 2.44 -21.62 -9.95
CA GLY A 65 3.85 -21.93 -10.17
C GLY A 65 4.66 -20.83 -10.86
N ALA A 66 4.03 -19.76 -11.34
CA ALA A 66 4.71 -18.65 -12.00
C ALA A 66 3.95 -17.32 -11.89
N ALA A 67 4.69 -16.22 -11.78
CA ALA A 67 4.12 -14.88 -11.79
C ALA A 67 3.73 -14.43 -13.21
N LYS A 68 2.46 -14.09 -13.41
CA LYS A 68 1.88 -13.65 -14.69
C LYS A 68 1.66 -12.14 -14.74
N THR A 69 1.31 -11.51 -13.62
CA THR A 69 1.07 -10.07 -13.54
C THR A 69 2.38 -9.30 -13.76
N ALA A 70 2.45 -8.46 -14.80
CA ALA A 70 3.62 -7.62 -15.05
C ALA A 70 3.77 -6.49 -14.01
N PHE A 71 5.00 -5.99 -13.82
CA PHE A 71 5.23 -4.72 -13.16
C PHE A 71 4.77 -3.54 -14.02
N MET A 72 4.66 -2.35 -13.40
CA MET A 72 4.28 -1.13 -14.08
C MET A 72 5.24 -0.78 -15.22
N ARG A 73 4.70 -0.20 -16.29
CA ARG A 73 5.40 0.30 -17.47
C ARG A 73 5.20 1.80 -17.60
N PHE A 74 6.05 2.46 -18.39
CA PHE A 74 5.85 3.87 -18.71
C PHE A 74 4.49 4.08 -19.38
N GLY A 75 3.77 5.11 -18.93
CA GLY A 75 2.40 5.37 -19.34
C GLY A 75 1.35 4.87 -18.36
N ASP A 76 1.67 3.89 -17.52
CA ASP A 76 0.76 3.36 -16.52
C ASP A 76 0.38 4.42 -15.49
N ARG A 77 -0.82 4.26 -14.92
CA ARG A 77 -1.34 5.12 -13.86
C ARG A 77 -1.62 4.29 -12.62
N VAL A 78 -1.27 4.86 -11.47
CA VAL A 78 -1.64 4.34 -10.15
C VAL A 78 -2.53 5.36 -9.46
N ARG A 79 -3.62 4.87 -8.86
CA ARG A 79 -4.56 5.66 -8.07
C ARG A 79 -4.72 5.02 -6.69
N MET A 80 -4.59 5.81 -5.64
CA MET A 80 -4.77 5.39 -4.25
C MET A 80 -5.62 6.42 -3.51
N GLU A 81 -6.55 5.95 -2.69
CA GLU A 81 -7.39 6.79 -1.85
C GLU A 81 -7.77 6.00 -0.58
N ALA A 82 -7.90 6.71 0.54
CA ALA A 82 -8.51 6.15 1.75
C ALA A 82 -9.98 6.55 1.78
N ARG A 83 -10.85 5.63 2.18
CA ARG A 83 -12.28 5.89 2.33
C ARG A 83 -12.71 5.57 3.76
N LEU A 84 -13.43 6.50 4.36
CA LEU A 84 -14.13 6.29 5.63
C LEU A 84 -15.47 5.57 5.38
N PRO A 85 -16.09 4.96 6.41
CA PRO A 85 -17.39 4.30 6.26
C PRO A 85 -18.52 5.22 5.78
N ASP A 86 -18.41 6.52 6.03
CA ASP A 86 -19.34 7.56 5.57
C ASP A 86 -19.11 7.99 4.10
N GLY A 87 -18.14 7.37 3.41
CA GLY A 87 -17.75 7.69 2.04
C GLY A 87 -16.73 8.83 1.91
N GLY A 88 -16.32 9.47 3.03
CA GLY A 88 -15.35 10.54 3.04
C GLY A 88 -13.95 10.09 2.59
N THR A 89 -13.18 11.01 1.98
CA THR A 89 -11.80 10.78 1.54
C THR A 89 -10.83 11.67 2.31
N PRO A 90 -10.42 11.28 3.54
CA PRO A 90 -9.75 12.17 4.49
C PRO A 90 -8.40 12.72 4.02
N PHE A 91 -7.77 12.05 3.05
CA PHE A 91 -6.46 12.45 2.50
C PHE A 91 -6.54 12.78 1.00
N GLY A 92 -7.74 12.88 0.45
CA GLY A 92 -7.95 13.00 -0.99
C GLY A 92 -7.48 11.78 -1.76
N VAL A 93 -7.04 12.02 -3.00
CA VAL A 93 -6.65 11.01 -3.97
C VAL A 93 -5.19 11.23 -4.38
N LEU A 94 -4.38 10.18 -4.31
CA LEU A 94 -3.08 10.14 -4.94
C LEU A 94 -3.22 9.48 -6.30
N GLU A 95 -2.97 10.23 -7.37
CA GLU A 95 -2.96 9.72 -8.73
C GLU A 95 -1.64 10.09 -9.41
N GLN A 96 -0.90 9.09 -9.89
CA GLN A 96 0.42 9.27 -10.49
C GLN A 96 0.54 8.50 -11.80
N LYS A 97 1.27 9.08 -12.75
CA LYS A 97 1.62 8.44 -14.02
C LYS A 97 3.10 8.07 -14.00
N VAL A 98 3.41 6.85 -14.41
CA VAL A 98 4.80 6.39 -14.58
C VAL A 98 5.37 7.06 -15.84
N VAL A 99 6.39 7.90 -15.65
CA VAL A 99 7.05 8.65 -16.72
C VAL A 99 8.51 8.25 -16.83
N ARG A 100 9.11 8.47 -18.00
CA ARG A 100 10.56 8.34 -18.18
C ARG A 100 11.25 9.43 -17.34
N PRO A 101 12.41 9.12 -16.71
CA PRO A 101 13.23 10.12 -16.03
C PRO A 101 13.62 11.28 -16.95
#